data_AF-A0A0B2UQW9-F1
#
_entry.id   AF-A0A0B2UQW9-F1
#
_cell.length_a   1.000
_cell.length_b   1.000
_cell.length_c   1.000
_cell.angle_alpha   90.00
_cell.angle_beta   90.00
_cell.angle_gamma   90.00
#
_symmetry.space_group_name_H-M   'P 1'
#
loop_
_entity.id
_entity.type
_entity.pdbx_description
1 polymer ?
#
loop_
_entity_poly.entity_id
_entity_poly.type
_entity_poly.pdbx_seq_one_letter_code
_entity_poly.pdbx_strand_id
1 'polypeptide(L)'
;MESGFAAELSLGSPLNVFLSDGIGVSFWIRVDRPLTIMNEAEACHSLPVCSLGSAEYSFSLMLSPNGGSLHIVNTLYGRQILRKRLRYSLAFSKWSHCTMSLIVEPDTFSVNVSLCF
;
A
#
# COMPACT_ATOMS: atom_id res chain seq x y z
N MET A 1 -6.06 -10.12 -23.54
CA MET A 1 -4.87 -9.39 -23.03
C MET A 1 -4.91 -9.55 -21.53
N GLU A 2 -3.95 -10.27 -20.97
CA GLU A 2 -3.86 -10.51 -19.53
C GLU A 2 -3.52 -9.18 -18.84
N SER A 3 -4.47 -8.67 -18.06
CA SER A 3 -4.30 -7.53 -17.17
C SER A 3 -3.13 -7.80 -16.24
N GLY A 4 -2.20 -6.85 -16.11
CA GLY A 4 -1.16 -6.93 -15.08
C GLY A 4 -1.82 -7.02 -13.71
N PHE A 5 -1.80 -8.20 -13.11
CA PHE A 5 -2.35 -8.43 -11.78
C PHE A 5 -1.37 -7.88 -10.74
N ALA A 6 -1.71 -6.76 -10.12
CA ALA A 6 -1.25 -6.49 -8.76
C ALA A 6 -2.10 -7.38 -7.85
N ALA A 7 -1.54 -8.51 -7.41
CA ALA A 7 -2.19 -9.32 -6.39
C ALA A 7 -2.16 -8.51 -5.08
N GLU A 8 -3.30 -7.95 -4.68
CA GLU A 8 -3.42 -7.27 -3.40
C GLU A 8 -3.24 -8.30 -2.28
N LEU A 9 -2.24 -8.09 -1.41
CA LEU A 9 -2.17 -8.80 -0.15
C LEU A 9 -3.13 -8.12 0.83
N SER A 10 -4.35 -8.65 0.91
CA SER A 10 -5.35 -8.25 1.90
C SER A 10 -5.28 -9.19 3.10
N LEU A 11 -4.77 -8.70 4.22
CA LEU A 11 -4.89 -9.40 5.49
C LEU A 11 -6.28 -9.09 6.07
N GLY A 12 -7.31 -9.74 5.52
CA GLY A 12 -8.69 -9.60 6.00
C GLY A 12 -8.82 -9.98 7.47
N SER A 13 -9.68 -9.29 8.22
CA SER A 13 -9.96 -9.62 9.61
C SER A 13 -10.85 -10.87 9.71
N PRO A 14 -10.35 -11.92 10.38
CA PRO A 14 -11.05 -12.43 11.57
C PRO A 14 -10.13 -12.51 12.79
N LEU A 15 -8.91 -12.00 12.69
CA LEU A 15 -8.04 -11.87 13.85
C LEU A 15 -8.40 -10.55 14.53
N ASN A 16 -8.86 -10.65 15.78
CA ASN A 16 -8.86 -9.56 16.75
C ASN A 16 -7.40 -9.13 17.01
N VAL A 17 -6.71 -8.63 15.98
CA VAL A 17 -5.47 -7.87 16.14
C VAL A 17 -5.93 -6.53 16.66
N PHE A 18 -6.17 -6.47 17.98
CA PHE A 18 -6.14 -5.21 18.67
C PHE A 18 -4.77 -4.61 18.34
N LEU A 19 -4.76 -3.53 17.56
CA LEU A 19 -3.56 -2.86 17.09
C LEU A 19 -2.77 -2.21 18.25
N SER A 20 -2.94 -2.65 19.50
CA SER A 20 -2.32 -2.06 20.69
C SER A 20 -0.80 -2.13 20.67
N ASP A 21 -0.21 -3.08 19.93
CA ASP A 21 1.26 -3.30 19.90
C ASP A 21 1.89 -3.05 18.52
N GLY A 22 1.06 -2.76 17.51
CA GLY A 22 1.50 -2.59 16.12
C GLY A 22 1.56 -3.88 15.30
N ILE A 23 1.73 -3.71 13.99
CA ILE A 23 1.79 -4.78 12.97
C ILE A 23 2.95 -4.52 12.01
N GLY A 24 3.70 -5.57 11.68
CA GLY A 24 4.73 -5.56 10.67
C GLY A 24 4.38 -6.50 9.52
N VAL A 25 4.59 -6.05 8.28
CA VAL A 25 4.36 -6.85 7.07
C VAL A 25 5.55 -6.68 6.13
N SER A 26 6.03 -7.79 5.57
CA SER A 26 7.12 -7.80 4.60
C SER A 26 6.77 -8.68 3.41
N PHE A 27 7.03 -8.19 2.20
CA PHE A 27 6.75 -8.92 0.97
C PHE A 27 7.68 -8.46 -0.17
N TRP A 28 7.77 -9.29 -1.21
CA TRP A 28 8.51 -8.98 -2.42
C TRP A 28 7.57 -8.50 -3.52
N ILE A 29 7.93 -7.41 -4.20
CA ILE A 29 7.18 -6.87 -5.33
C ILE A 29 8.10 -6.69 -6.53
N ARG A 30 7.59 -6.99 -7.72
CA ARG A 30 8.23 -6.68 -9.00
C ARG A 30 7.19 -6.13 -9.95
N VAL A 31 7.48 -4.98 -10.54
CA VAL A 31 6.65 -4.36 -11.58
C VAL A 31 7.37 -4.54 -12.91
N ASP A 32 6.85 -5.39 -13.79
CA ASP A 32 7.58 -5.75 -15.02
C ASP A 32 7.70 -4.60 -16.01
N ARG A 33 6.64 -3.82 -16.16
CA ARG A 33 6.53 -2.76 -17.18
C ARG A 33 5.71 -1.59 -16.64
N PRO A 34 5.93 -0.37 -17.16
CA PRO A 34 5.07 0.77 -16.84
C PRO A 34 3.62 0.42 -17.15
N LEU A 35 2.76 0.67 -16.19
CA LEU A 35 1.32 0.58 -16.36
C LEU A 35 0.92 1.79 -17.22
N THR A 36 0.83 1.58 -18.53
CA THR A 36 0.44 2.65 -19.47
C THR A 36 -0.88 2.25 -20.11
N ILE A 37 -1.78 3.23 -20.22
CA ILE A 37 -3.18 3.15 -20.71
C ILE A 37 -4.19 2.76 -19.62
N MET A 38 -4.44 3.71 -18.71
CA MET A 38 -5.81 4.02 -18.31
C MET A 38 -6.06 5.45 -18.78
N ASN A 39 -7.19 5.71 -19.43
CA ASN A 39 -7.55 7.05 -19.91
C ASN A 39 -7.32 8.07 -18.78
N GLU A 40 -6.93 9.31 -19.08
CA GLU A 40 -6.71 10.33 -18.05
C GLU A 40 -7.94 10.54 -17.13
N ALA A 41 -9.14 10.16 -17.59
CA ALA A 41 -10.37 10.09 -16.79
C ALA A 41 -10.39 8.98 -15.72
N GLU A 42 -9.59 7.91 -15.88
CA GLU A 42 -9.42 6.77 -14.97
C GLU A 42 -8.11 6.86 -14.14
N ALA A 43 -7.26 7.87 -14.40
CA ALA A 43 -5.99 8.13 -13.69
C ALA A 43 -6.15 8.45 -12.18
N CYS A 44 -7.38 8.42 -11.67
CA CYS A 44 -7.70 8.59 -10.26
C CYS A 44 -7.37 7.35 -9.41
N HIS A 45 -7.14 6.18 -10.04
CA HIS A 45 -7.01 4.91 -9.32
C HIS A 45 -5.55 4.50 -9.15
N SER A 46 -4.92 4.96 -8.07
CA SER A 46 -3.75 4.23 -7.54
C SER A 46 -4.16 2.79 -7.22
N LEU A 47 -3.29 1.82 -7.49
CA LEU A 47 -3.59 0.40 -7.30
C LEU A 47 -3.18 -0.05 -5.89
N PRO A 48 -4.07 -0.66 -5.10
CA PRO A 48 -3.67 -1.23 -3.81
C PRO A 48 -2.70 -2.39 -4.04
N VAL A 49 -1.56 -2.36 -3.34
CA VAL A 49 -0.56 -3.42 -3.32
C VAL A 49 -0.74 -4.28 -2.07
N CYS A 50 -0.98 -3.63 -0.94
CA CYS A 50 -1.21 -4.28 0.33
C CYS A 50 -2.10 -3.38 1.19
N SER A 51 -3.11 -3.98 1.81
CA SER A 51 -4.03 -3.29 2.71
C SER A 51 -4.12 -4.04 4.03
N LEU A 52 -4.05 -3.29 5.13
CA LEU A 52 -4.03 -3.77 6.51
C LEU A 52 -5.06 -2.98 7.33
N GLY A 53 -5.98 -3.69 7.98
CA GLY A 53 -6.94 -3.06 8.89
C GLY A 53 -8.32 -3.68 8.86
N SER A 54 -9.31 -2.90 9.30
CA SER A 54 -10.73 -3.24 9.36
C SER A 54 -11.57 -2.30 8.47
N ALA A 55 -12.89 -2.45 8.51
CA ALA A 55 -13.82 -1.53 7.85
C ALA A 55 -13.77 -0.10 8.44
N GLU A 56 -13.39 0.03 9.71
CA GLU A 56 -13.33 1.31 10.42
C GLU A 56 -12.00 2.02 10.24
N TYR A 57 -10.91 1.27 10.09
CA TYR A 57 -9.59 1.82 9.91
C TYR A 57 -8.77 0.95 8.98
N SER A 58 -8.18 1.54 7.95
CA SER A 58 -7.29 0.81 7.05
C SER A 58 -6.07 1.60 6.64
N PHE A 59 -4.99 0.87 6.48
CA PHE A 59 -3.74 1.32 5.94
C PHE A 59 -3.49 0.61 4.62
N SER A 60 -3.24 1.36 3.54
CA SER A 60 -2.98 0.79 2.23
C SER A 60 -1.70 1.36 1.63
N LEU A 61 -0.83 0.45 1.17
CA LEU A 61 0.24 0.78 0.24
C LEU A 61 -0.34 0.77 -1.17
N MET A 62 -0.28 1.91 -1.82
CA MET A 62 -0.81 2.13 -3.15
C MET A 62 0.32 2.36 -4.15
N LEU A 63 0.25 1.70 -5.30
CA LEU A 63 1.10 1.95 -6.45
C LEU A 63 0.47 3.02 -7.32
N SER A 64 1.25 4.02 -7.70
CA SER A 64 0.80 5.06 -8.64
C SER A 64 0.48 4.44 -10.00
N PRO A 65 -0.44 5.05 -10.79
CA PRO A 65 -0.82 4.52 -12.09
C PRO A 65 0.33 4.30 -13.07
N ASN A 66 1.47 5.00 -12.93
CA ASN A 66 2.64 4.79 -13.78
C ASN A 66 3.54 3.61 -13.35
N GLY A 67 3.20 2.91 -12.26
CA GLY A 67 3.95 1.78 -11.71
C GLY A 67 5.26 2.14 -11.00
N GLY A 68 5.62 3.43 -10.92
CA GLY A 68 6.92 3.85 -10.41
C GLY A 68 6.90 4.39 -8.98
N SER A 69 5.83 5.09 -8.57
CA SER A 69 5.75 5.70 -7.24
C SER A 69 4.87 4.90 -6.28
N LEU A 70 5.24 4.87 -5.01
CA LEU A 70 4.44 4.27 -3.95
C LEU A 70 3.86 5.36 -3.05
N HIS A 71 2.63 5.14 -2.59
CA HIS A 71 1.92 6.01 -1.66
C HIS A 71 1.40 5.19 -0.50
N ILE A 72 1.39 5.82 0.67
CA ILE A 72 0.64 5.35 1.81
C ILE A 72 -0.69 6.10 1.82
N VAL A 73 -1.78 5.36 2.01
CA VAL A 73 -3.12 5.89 2.27
C VAL A 73 -3.60 5.35 3.61
N ASN A 74 -4.11 6.23 4.46
CA ASN A 74 -4.77 5.87 5.70
C ASN A 74 -6.24 6.30 5.62
N THR A 75 -7.14 5.38 5.94
CA THR A 75 -8.58 5.56 5.90
C THR A 75 -9.16 5.32 7.29
N LEU A 76 -10.00 6.25 7.75
CA LEU A 76 -10.76 6.13 9.00
C LEU A 76 -12.24 6.35 8.69
N TYR A 77 -13.09 5.41 9.08
CA TYR A 77 -14.53 5.36 8.79
C TYR A 77 -14.86 5.63 7.32
N GLY A 78 -14.12 4.97 6.43
CA GLY A 78 -14.25 5.13 4.97
C GLY A 78 -13.75 6.46 4.41
N ARG A 79 -13.15 7.34 5.22
CA ARG A 79 -12.59 8.62 4.79
C ARG A 79 -11.07 8.57 4.79
N GLN A 80 -10.45 8.99 3.69
CA GLN A 80 -9.01 9.18 3.62
C GLN A 80 -8.58 10.32 4.54
N ILE A 81 -7.79 10.01 5.57
CA ILE A 81 -7.25 11.00 6.51
C ILE A 81 -5.80 11.36 6.20
N LEU A 82 -5.05 10.48 5.53
CA LEU A 82 -3.67 10.72 5.15
C LEU A 82 -3.35 10.10 3.79
N ARG A 83 -2.60 10.84 2.98
CA ARG A 83 -1.96 10.34 1.77
C ARG A 83 -0.54 10.88 1.68
N LYS A 84 0.46 10.00 1.73
CA LYS A 84 1.87 10.37 1.69
C LYS A 84 2.60 9.59 0.61
N ARG A 85 3.26 10.31 -0.30
CA ARG A 85 4.16 9.70 -1.29
C ARG A 85 5.44 9.24 -0.59
N LEU A 86 5.87 8.02 -0.87
CA LEU A 86 7.18 7.52 -0.45
C LEU A 86 8.28 8.14 -1.31
N ARG A 87 9.44 8.40 -0.71
CA ARG A 87 10.59 8.98 -1.43
C ARG A 87 11.19 8.03 -2.46
N TYR A 88 10.96 6.74 -2.28
CA TYR A 88 11.51 5.67 -3.11
C TYR A 88 10.55 5.31 -4.24
N SER A 89 11.13 5.05 -5.41
CA SER A 89 10.43 4.57 -6.59
C SER A 89 10.84 3.13 -6.89
N LEU A 90 9.91 2.32 -7.40
CA LEU A 90 10.21 0.97 -7.84
C LEU A 90 10.96 1.00 -9.17
N ALA A 91 12.01 0.19 -9.28
CA ALA A 91 12.69 -0.05 -10.55
C ALA A 91 11.95 -1.15 -11.32
N PHE A 92 11.63 -0.88 -12.59
CA PHE A 92 10.94 -1.87 -13.43
C PHE A 92 11.79 -3.12 -13.66
N SER A 93 11.11 -4.26 -13.79
CA SER A 93 11.71 -5.59 -13.99
C SER A 93 12.70 -6.03 -12.90
N LYS A 94 12.70 -5.37 -11.73
CA LYS A 94 13.50 -5.75 -10.57
C LYS A 94 12.59 -6.11 -9.39
N TRP A 95 13.01 -7.12 -8.64
CA TRP A 95 12.42 -7.43 -7.35
C TRP A 95 12.82 -6.35 -6.34
N SER A 96 11.88 -5.93 -5.52
CA SER A 96 12.10 -5.02 -4.39
C SER A 96 11.46 -5.63 -3.16
N HIS A 97 12.17 -5.62 -2.04
CA HIS A 97 11.63 -6.07 -0.76
C HIS A 97 11.00 -4.87 -0.06
N CYS A 98 9.69 -4.95 0.19
CA CYS A 98 8.95 -3.94 0.93
C CYS A 98 8.72 -4.43 2.36
N THR A 99 9.06 -3.59 3.33
CA THR A 99 8.74 -3.82 4.74
C THR A 99 7.96 -2.62 5.26
N MET A 100 6.84 -2.89 5.90
CA MET A 100 5.95 -1.88 6.46
C MET A 100 5.69 -2.23 7.91
N SER A 101 5.74 -1.22 8.77
CA SER A 101 5.28 -1.33 10.15
C SER A 101 4.31 -0.21 10.47
N LEU A 102 3.21 -0.59 11.10
CA LEU A 102 2.19 0.31 11.62
C LEU A 102 2.17 0.12 13.13
N ILE A 103 2.25 1.22 13.87
CA ILE A 103 2.09 1.25 15.32
C ILE A 103 0.91 2.17 15.59
N VAL A 104 -0.04 1.68 16.39
CA VAL A 104 -1.17 2.48 16.87
C VAL A 104 -0.94 2.75 18.34
N GLU A 105 -0.79 4.02 18.68
CA GLU A 105 -0.73 4.49 20.06
C GLU A 105 -2.10 5.09 20.44
N PRO A 106 -2.42 5.23 21.74
CA PRO A 106 -3.58 5.99 22.16
C PRO A 106 -3.54 7.39 21.50
N ASP A 107 -4.58 7.72 20.73
CA ASP A 107 -4.77 8.99 20.02
C ASP A 107 -3.79 9.34 18.88
N THR A 108 -2.81 8.49 18.57
CA THR A 108 -1.87 8.74 17.45
C THR A 108 -1.55 7.50 16.63
N PHE A 109 -1.18 7.72 15.37
CA PHE A 109 -0.83 6.67 14.42
C PHE A 109 0.55 6.94 13.84
N SER A 110 1.45 5.96 13.91
CA SER A 110 2.77 6.03 13.31
C SER A 110 2.93 4.93 12.28
N VAL A 111 3.40 5.32 11.09
CA VAL A 111 3.69 4.37 10.00
C VAL A 111 5.13 4.56 9.56
N ASN A 112 5.88 3.47 9.59
CA ASN A 112 7.17 3.39 8.95
C ASN A 112 7.09 2.43 7.75
N VAL A 113 7.61 2.88 6.60
CA VAL A 113 7.77 2.03 5.42
C VAL A 113 9.21 2.11 4.96
N SER A 114 9.83 0.94 4.87
CA SER A 114 11.19 0.76 4.38
C SER A 114 11.15 -0.07 3.09
N LEU A 115 11.95 0.34 2.13
CA LEU A 115 12.10 -0.33 0.84
C LEU A 115 13.58 -0.67 0.65
N CYS A 116 13.85 -1.96 0.43
CA CYS A 116 15.19 -2.47 0.15
C CYS A 116 15.23 -2.99 -1.30
N PHE A 117 16.33 -2.68 -1.99
CA PHE A 117 16.54 -3.00 -3.41
C PHE A 117 17.63 -4.06 -3.59
#